data_AF-A0A2G5CRW8-F1
#
_entry.id   AF-A0A2G5CRW8-F1
#
_cell.length_a   1.000
_cell.length_b   1.000
_cell.length_c   1.000
_cell.angle_alpha   90.00
_cell.angle_beta   90.00
_cell.angle_gamma   90.00
#
_symmetry.space_group_name_H-M   'P 1'
#
loop_
_entity.id
_entity.type
_entity.pdbx_description
1 polymer ?
#
loop_
_entity_poly.entity_id
_entity_poly.type
_entity_poly.pdbx_seq_one_letter_code
_entity_poly.pdbx_strand_id
1 'polypeptide(L)'
;MARKTHLKELGSIACDELTELGAGKEGWLVENPNLLTSLDTHSLALSNRSQILILDWNNNDGDGHDQGLYRPIKIKPFDDKSIDGVGEITAIEWLVFDEFKVICVGTNNGYLLIYSLDGDLIHKQIVYPVNILKLQVRGSKRIFRHDDSSSEEVCVVMPGVIARFEGSDVQSLLRRWCQETRAHLWDENWRKREPEDPGNSYGRLPYQLWNISKYGSCLDAAITGIMPPPLLELQSSERYYCAVSIGEDAVLSAYRLSENRNRSIVGAILSKVVPAAFSTISSFSRMIWRSEKPSTTKVEEKPQSFAKASSLTCLKDHPRKGENLTLSPGGTLAAITDSLGRILLLDTRALVVVRIWKGYRNARCLFMEMLVGRDTVASSSSYHELSKSDYCLCLAIHAPRKGIVEVWQMRIGPRLLAIQCAKGSKIMQPTPRFGSSTTQSSYVPLEVFLLNGDSGQISVINRSLN
;
A
#
# COMPACT_ATOMS: atom_id res chain seq x y z
N MET A 1 -1.11 15.98 -39.64
CA MET A 1 -0.76 16.18 -38.22
C MET A 1 -0.73 14.82 -37.56
N ALA A 2 0.45 14.33 -37.14
CA ALA A 2 0.53 13.08 -36.39
C ALA A 2 -0.27 13.22 -35.08
N ARG A 3 -1.13 12.23 -34.78
CA ARG A 3 -1.96 12.20 -33.58
C ARG A 3 -1.00 12.10 -32.39
N LYS A 4 -0.84 13.18 -31.60
CA LYS A 4 0.03 13.17 -30.41
C LYS A 4 -0.46 12.07 -29.47
N THR A 5 0.38 11.10 -29.19
CA THR A 5 0.07 10.03 -28.23
C THR A 5 0.42 10.55 -26.85
N HIS A 6 -0.59 10.68 -25.97
CA HIS A 6 -0.39 11.09 -24.57
C HIS A 6 -0.01 9.92 -23.65
N LEU A 7 0.12 8.73 -24.23
CA LEU A 7 0.55 7.50 -23.61
C LEU A 7 1.82 7.04 -24.33
N LYS A 8 2.79 6.54 -23.55
CA LYS A 8 3.93 5.79 -24.06
C LYS A 8 3.74 4.33 -23.68
N GLU A 9 3.65 3.47 -24.68
CA GLU A 9 3.59 2.03 -24.49
C GLU A 9 4.91 1.50 -23.92
N LEU A 10 4.82 0.60 -22.95
CA LEU A 10 5.97 -0.01 -22.29
C LEU A 10 6.10 -1.51 -22.58
N GLY A 11 4.99 -2.21 -22.75
CA GLY A 11 4.98 -3.65 -22.98
C GLY A 11 3.60 -4.26 -22.75
N SER A 12 3.55 -5.58 -22.63
CA SER A 12 2.33 -6.33 -22.35
C SER A 12 2.59 -7.40 -21.29
N ILE A 13 1.60 -7.65 -20.45
CA ILE A 13 1.59 -8.75 -19.46
C ILE A 13 0.81 -9.97 -19.94
N ALA A 14 0.35 -9.98 -21.19
CA ALA A 14 -0.49 -11.05 -21.72
C ALA A 14 0.22 -12.42 -21.63
N CYS A 15 -0.33 -13.32 -20.82
CA CYS A 15 0.12 -14.70 -20.68
C CYS A 15 -1.06 -15.61 -20.30
N ASP A 16 -0.90 -16.92 -20.48
CA ASP A 16 -1.95 -17.91 -20.22
C ASP A 16 -2.29 -18.00 -18.73
N GLU A 17 -1.31 -17.76 -17.85
CA GLU A 17 -1.47 -17.79 -16.40
C GLU A 17 -2.48 -16.76 -15.87
N LEU A 18 -2.70 -15.67 -16.61
CA LEU A 18 -3.73 -14.68 -16.27
C LEU A 18 -5.14 -15.25 -16.27
N THR A 19 -5.40 -16.34 -17.00
CA THR A 19 -6.72 -17.01 -17.02
C THR A 19 -7.11 -17.51 -15.63
N GLU A 20 -6.13 -17.91 -14.80
CA GLU A 20 -6.35 -18.33 -13.42
C GLU A 20 -6.81 -17.18 -12.51
N LEU A 21 -6.56 -15.93 -12.93
CA LEU A 21 -7.02 -14.70 -12.27
C LEU A 21 -8.29 -14.13 -12.91
N GLY A 22 -8.84 -14.81 -13.92
CA GLY A 22 -10.09 -14.46 -14.58
C GLY A 22 -9.93 -13.72 -15.91
N ALA A 23 -8.72 -13.56 -16.44
CA ALA A 23 -8.52 -12.98 -17.76
C ALA A 23 -9.24 -13.78 -18.86
N GLY A 24 -9.66 -13.06 -19.91
CA GLY A 24 -10.54 -13.58 -20.97
C GLY A 24 -12.03 -13.34 -20.72
N LYS A 25 -12.43 -12.88 -19.52
CA LYS A 25 -13.78 -12.36 -19.24
C LYS A 25 -13.81 -10.85 -19.40
N GLU A 26 -14.88 -10.31 -19.96
CA GLU A 26 -15.08 -8.85 -20.02
C GLU A 26 -15.01 -8.26 -18.62
N GLY A 27 -14.26 -7.17 -18.46
CA GLY A 27 -14.17 -6.44 -17.20
C GLY A 27 -13.38 -7.15 -16.08
N TRP A 28 -12.72 -8.29 -16.33
CA TRP A 28 -12.06 -9.09 -15.27
C TRP A 28 -11.11 -8.28 -14.37
N LEU A 29 -10.40 -7.29 -14.93
CA LEU A 29 -9.42 -6.47 -14.21
C LEU A 29 -10.07 -5.43 -13.27
N VAL A 30 -11.26 -4.94 -13.61
CA VAL A 30 -11.89 -3.77 -12.96
C VAL A 30 -13.20 -4.10 -12.24
N GLU A 31 -13.90 -5.15 -12.66
CA GLU A 31 -15.18 -5.59 -12.09
C GLU A 31 -15.02 -6.68 -11.04
N ASN A 32 -13.86 -7.35 -10.97
CA ASN A 32 -13.57 -8.34 -9.94
C ASN A 32 -13.05 -7.66 -8.65
N PRO A 33 -13.85 -7.58 -7.57
CA PRO A 33 -13.43 -6.93 -6.32
C PRO A 33 -12.36 -7.73 -5.57
N ASN A 34 -12.18 -9.02 -5.90
CA ASN A 34 -11.19 -9.89 -5.27
C ASN A 34 -9.84 -9.87 -6.00
N LEU A 35 -9.75 -9.18 -7.15
CA LEU A 35 -8.50 -9.05 -7.87
C LEU A 35 -7.70 -7.85 -7.33
N LEU A 36 -6.65 -8.18 -6.61
CA LEU A 36 -5.73 -7.20 -6.05
C LEU A 36 -4.59 -6.95 -7.02
N THR A 37 -4.07 -5.73 -7.01
CA THR A 37 -3.02 -5.28 -7.94
C THR A 37 -2.03 -4.38 -7.22
N SER A 38 -0.75 -4.65 -7.34
CA SER A 38 0.32 -3.78 -6.87
C SER A 38 1.44 -3.72 -7.91
N LEU A 39 2.03 -2.54 -8.09
CA LEU A 39 2.95 -2.23 -9.19
C LEU A 39 4.32 -1.87 -8.63
N ASP A 40 5.38 -2.50 -9.13
CA ASP A 40 6.75 -2.00 -9.07
C ASP A 40 7.11 -1.36 -10.43
N THR A 41 8.26 -0.71 -10.54
CA THR A 41 8.68 0.04 -11.74
C THR A 41 8.62 -0.79 -13.03
N HIS A 42 8.86 -2.11 -12.95
CA HIS A 42 8.87 -3.02 -14.11
C HIS A 42 8.11 -4.33 -13.90
N SER A 43 7.48 -4.51 -12.74
CA SER A 43 6.85 -5.76 -12.32
C SER A 43 5.45 -5.49 -11.77
N LEU A 44 4.50 -6.36 -12.09
CA LEU A 44 3.12 -6.29 -11.64
C LEU A 44 2.82 -7.52 -10.80
N ALA A 45 2.35 -7.31 -9.58
CA ALA A 45 1.77 -8.36 -8.75
C ALA A 45 0.25 -8.31 -8.88
N LEU A 46 -0.34 -9.42 -9.32
CA LEU A 46 -1.78 -9.66 -9.35
C LEU A 46 -2.11 -10.77 -8.37
N SER A 47 -3.20 -10.64 -7.63
CA SER A 47 -3.59 -11.67 -6.67
C SER A 47 -5.09 -11.86 -6.63
N ASN A 48 -5.53 -13.10 -6.46
CA ASN A 48 -6.90 -13.43 -6.05
C ASN A 48 -6.88 -13.80 -4.56
N ARG A 49 -7.88 -14.54 -4.08
CA ARG A 49 -7.95 -14.95 -2.67
C ARG A 49 -6.91 -15.99 -2.25
N SER A 50 -6.36 -16.74 -3.19
CA SER A 50 -5.55 -17.95 -2.92
C SER A 50 -4.14 -17.93 -3.51
N GLN A 51 -3.88 -17.11 -4.52
CA GLN A 51 -2.60 -17.10 -5.23
C GLN A 51 -2.20 -15.71 -5.72
N ILE A 52 -0.88 -15.53 -5.87
CA ILE A 52 -0.24 -14.31 -6.36
C ILE A 52 0.52 -14.67 -7.63
N LEU A 53 0.36 -13.86 -8.66
CA LEU A 53 1.07 -13.94 -9.93
C LEU A 53 1.90 -12.67 -10.11
N ILE A 54 3.21 -12.84 -10.30
CA ILE A 54 4.14 -11.74 -10.57
C ILE A 54 4.51 -11.79 -12.06
N LEU A 55 4.34 -10.66 -12.74
CA LEU A 55 4.51 -10.50 -14.18
C LEU A 55 5.46 -9.35 -14.46
N ASP A 56 6.45 -9.58 -15.31
CA ASP A 56 7.30 -8.53 -15.87
C ASP A 56 6.86 -8.19 -17.29
N TRP A 57 7.03 -6.93 -17.70
CA TRP A 57 6.70 -6.49 -19.07
C TRP A 57 7.90 -5.91 -19.82
N ASN A 58 9.11 -6.03 -19.27
CA ASN A 58 10.32 -5.51 -19.91
C ASN A 58 10.79 -6.49 -21.01
N ASN A 59 10.57 -6.12 -22.26
CA ASN A 59 10.86 -6.94 -23.45
C ASN A 59 12.22 -6.61 -24.09
N ASN A 60 13.13 -5.95 -23.36
CA ASN A 60 14.40 -5.50 -23.89
C ASN A 60 15.54 -6.45 -23.48
N ASP A 61 15.79 -7.45 -24.33
CA ASP A 61 17.17 -7.82 -24.67
C ASP A 61 17.30 -7.82 -26.19
N GLY A 62 17.88 -6.73 -26.70
CA GLY A 62 18.29 -6.57 -28.08
C GLY A 62 19.63 -7.26 -28.39
N ASP A 63 20.03 -8.26 -27.60
CA ASP A 63 21.17 -9.13 -27.90
C ASP A 63 20.70 -10.58 -27.83
N GLY A 64 20.62 -11.21 -29.00
CA GLY A 64 20.05 -12.53 -29.23
C GLY A 64 20.86 -13.71 -28.67
N HIS A 65 21.31 -13.63 -27.42
CA HIS A 65 22.06 -14.72 -26.79
C HIS A 65 21.56 -15.22 -25.43
N ASP A 66 20.50 -14.65 -24.86
CA ASP A 66 19.68 -15.36 -23.87
C ASP A 66 18.24 -14.85 -23.93
N GLN A 67 17.37 -15.57 -24.64
CA GLN A 67 15.91 -15.43 -24.45
C GLN A 67 15.54 -16.06 -23.09
N GLY A 68 15.99 -15.45 -22.00
CA GLY A 68 15.50 -15.76 -20.67
C GLY A 68 14.01 -15.41 -20.64
N LEU A 69 13.14 -16.38 -20.93
CA LEU A 69 11.71 -16.27 -20.67
C LEU A 69 11.55 -15.85 -19.21
N TYR A 70 11.25 -14.57 -18.96
CA TYR A 70 10.73 -14.14 -17.66
C TYR A 70 9.40 -14.84 -17.48
N ARG A 71 9.44 -16.04 -16.89
CA ARG A 71 8.26 -16.83 -16.60
C ARG A 71 7.50 -16.16 -15.48
N PRO A 72 6.17 -16.06 -15.58
CA PRO A 72 5.34 -15.61 -14.48
C PRO A 72 5.65 -16.39 -13.21
N ILE A 73 5.89 -15.68 -12.10
CA ILE A 73 6.13 -16.32 -10.82
C ILE A 73 4.80 -16.51 -10.11
N LYS A 74 4.51 -17.76 -9.72
CA LYS A 74 3.29 -18.13 -8.99
C LYS A 74 3.64 -18.42 -7.54
N ILE A 75 3.07 -17.64 -6.64
CA ILE A 75 3.14 -17.87 -5.20
C ILE A 75 1.76 -18.35 -4.75
N LYS A 76 1.71 -19.51 -4.08
CA LYS A 76 0.48 -20.09 -3.53
C LYS A 76 0.60 -20.20 -2.01
N PRO A 77 0.29 -19.10 -1.28
CA PRO A 77 0.40 -19.05 0.17
C PRO A 77 -0.25 -20.24 0.90
N PHE A 78 -1.34 -20.79 0.40
CA PHE A 78 -2.13 -21.80 1.12
C PHE A 78 -1.82 -23.25 0.76
N ASP A 79 -0.86 -23.48 -0.14
CA ASP A 79 -0.38 -24.85 -0.43
C ASP A 79 0.63 -25.31 0.65
N ASP A 80 1.18 -24.37 1.43
CA ASP A 80 2.07 -24.65 2.55
C ASP A 80 1.27 -24.90 3.85
N LYS A 81 1.44 -26.11 4.41
CA LYS A 81 0.84 -26.52 5.69
C LYS A 81 1.24 -25.61 6.86
N SER A 82 2.36 -24.90 6.75
CA SER A 82 2.81 -23.94 7.76
C SER A 82 1.87 -22.72 7.88
N ILE A 83 0.97 -22.54 6.92
CA ILE A 83 0.09 -21.37 6.76
C ILE A 83 -1.39 -21.74 7.07
N ASP A 84 -1.63 -22.93 7.63
CA ASP A 84 -2.96 -23.37 8.08
C ASP A 84 -3.61 -22.33 9.03
N GLY A 85 -4.86 -21.97 8.72
CA GLY A 85 -5.66 -21.03 9.52
C GLY A 85 -5.40 -19.54 9.26
N VAL A 86 -4.49 -19.20 8.35
CA VAL A 86 -4.15 -17.80 8.03
C VAL A 86 -5.23 -17.08 7.20
N GLY A 87 -6.12 -17.83 6.54
CA GLY A 87 -7.31 -17.29 5.89
C GLY A 87 -7.16 -17.10 4.39
N GLU A 88 -7.70 -16.01 3.82
CA GLU A 88 -7.63 -15.65 2.40
C GLU A 88 -6.85 -14.34 2.22
N ILE A 89 -6.23 -14.15 1.05
CA ILE A 89 -5.56 -12.90 0.69
C ILE A 89 -6.59 -11.79 0.50
N THR A 90 -6.36 -10.65 1.14
CA THR A 90 -7.24 -9.47 1.08
C THR A 90 -6.51 -8.17 0.75
N ALA A 91 -5.18 -8.14 0.90
CA ALA A 91 -4.35 -7.03 0.47
C ALA A 91 -2.99 -7.53 -0.04
N ILE A 92 -2.42 -6.84 -1.03
CA ILE A 92 -1.03 -7.05 -1.47
C ILE A 92 -0.36 -5.68 -1.67
N GLU A 93 0.93 -5.61 -1.41
CA GLU A 93 1.73 -4.42 -1.71
C GLU A 93 3.22 -4.79 -1.89
N TRP A 94 3.90 -4.17 -2.86
CA TRP A 94 5.34 -4.31 -3.01
C TRP A 94 6.08 -3.63 -1.87
N LEU A 95 7.13 -4.24 -1.34
CA LEU A 95 8.12 -3.55 -0.52
C LEU A 95 9.44 -3.51 -1.28
N VAL A 96 9.81 -2.32 -1.73
CA VAL A 96 10.97 -2.11 -2.60
C VAL A 96 12.03 -1.34 -1.83
N PHE A 97 13.13 -2.01 -1.51
CA PHE A 97 14.34 -1.44 -0.92
C PHE A 97 15.42 -1.35 -2.00
N ASP A 98 16.54 -0.70 -1.70
CA ASP A 98 17.68 -0.64 -2.62
C ASP A 98 18.26 -2.03 -2.94
N GLU A 99 18.28 -2.93 -1.94
CA GLU A 99 18.85 -4.28 -2.06
C GLU A 99 17.80 -5.39 -2.21
N PHE A 100 16.53 -5.11 -1.92
CA PHE A 100 15.49 -6.15 -1.79
C PHE A 100 14.20 -5.74 -2.46
N LYS A 101 13.50 -6.71 -3.04
CA LYS A 101 12.10 -6.60 -3.46
C LYS A 101 11.35 -7.80 -2.91
N VAL A 102 10.26 -7.54 -2.20
CA VAL A 102 9.42 -8.59 -1.62
C VAL A 102 7.94 -8.21 -1.78
N ILE A 103 7.07 -9.21 -1.70
CA ILE A 103 5.62 -9.00 -1.68
C ILE A 103 5.12 -9.09 -0.26
N CYS A 104 4.46 -8.03 0.20
CA CYS A 104 3.74 -8.02 1.46
C CYS A 104 2.26 -8.37 1.21
N VAL A 105 1.69 -9.22 2.06
CA VAL A 105 0.35 -9.78 1.91
C VAL A 105 -0.41 -9.61 3.21
N GLY A 106 -1.62 -9.07 3.13
CA GLY A 106 -2.58 -9.02 4.22
C GLY A 106 -3.70 -10.03 4.00
N THR A 107 -4.25 -10.56 5.10
CA THR A 107 -5.30 -11.58 5.07
C THR A 107 -6.56 -11.17 5.83
N ASN A 108 -7.65 -11.89 5.57
CA ASN A 108 -8.92 -11.69 6.24
C ASN A 108 -8.90 -12.02 7.75
N ASN A 109 -7.93 -12.82 8.21
CA ASN A 109 -7.74 -13.15 9.63
C ASN A 109 -6.71 -12.24 10.34
N GLY A 110 -6.18 -11.23 9.65
CA GLY A 110 -5.30 -10.25 10.29
C GLY A 110 -3.82 -10.56 10.25
N TYR A 111 -3.40 -11.57 9.47
CA TYR A 111 -1.99 -11.89 9.28
C TYR A 111 -1.36 -11.01 8.21
N LEU A 112 -0.18 -10.50 8.54
CA LEU A 112 0.79 -9.91 7.63
C LEU A 112 1.82 -10.98 7.25
N LEU A 113 1.94 -11.25 5.95
CA LEU A 113 2.92 -12.18 5.39
C LEU A 113 3.88 -11.42 4.48
N ILE A 114 5.14 -11.86 4.41
CA ILE A 114 6.14 -11.33 3.48
C ILE A 114 6.73 -12.49 2.69
N TYR A 115 6.72 -12.40 1.37
CA TYR A 115 7.24 -13.41 0.46
C TYR A 115 8.42 -12.89 -0.36
N SER A 116 9.40 -13.76 -0.59
CA SER A 116 10.43 -13.56 -1.60
C SER A 116 9.82 -13.62 -3.00
N LEU A 117 10.58 -13.18 -4.01
CA LEU A 117 10.15 -13.34 -5.40
C LEU A 117 10.25 -14.78 -5.89
N ASP A 118 11.02 -15.63 -5.19
CA ASP A 118 11.10 -17.08 -5.46
C ASP A 118 9.92 -17.86 -4.84
N GLY A 119 9.07 -17.18 -4.05
CA GLY A 119 7.89 -17.77 -3.40
C GLY A 119 8.12 -18.26 -1.97
N ASP A 120 9.30 -18.01 -1.39
CA ASP A 120 9.58 -18.38 0.00
C ASP A 120 8.85 -17.45 0.98
N LEU A 121 8.23 -18.03 2.01
CA LEU A 121 7.69 -17.27 3.14
C LEU A 121 8.85 -16.75 4.00
N ILE A 122 9.01 -15.43 4.06
CA ILE A 122 10.04 -14.75 4.85
C ILE A 122 9.52 -14.42 6.25
N HIS A 123 8.27 -13.95 6.35
CA HIS A 123 7.69 -13.49 7.61
C HIS A 123 6.19 -13.76 7.68
N LYS A 124 5.69 -14.10 8.87
CA LYS A 124 4.27 -14.34 9.18
C LYS A 124 3.95 -13.84 10.59
N GLN A 125 3.09 -12.85 10.69
CA GLN A 125 2.71 -12.29 11.98
C GLN A 125 1.26 -11.83 12.01
N ILE A 126 0.52 -12.16 13.08
CA ILE A 126 -0.80 -11.58 13.31
C ILE A 126 -0.65 -10.13 13.82
N VAL A 127 -1.32 -9.20 13.16
CA VAL A 127 -1.32 -7.77 13.52
C VAL A 127 -2.48 -7.49 14.49
N TYR A 128 -3.69 -7.84 14.08
CA TYR A 128 -4.92 -7.74 14.86
C TYR A 128 -5.96 -8.67 14.22
N PRO A 129 -6.75 -9.45 14.96
CA PRO A 129 -7.58 -10.55 14.43
C PRO A 129 -8.85 -10.06 13.71
N VAL A 130 -8.67 -9.27 12.65
CA VAL A 130 -9.71 -8.72 11.77
C VAL A 130 -9.16 -8.65 10.35
N ASN A 131 -10.06 -8.46 9.38
CA ASN A 131 -9.69 -8.35 7.98
C ASN A 131 -8.71 -7.19 7.71
N ILE A 132 -7.56 -7.46 7.09
CA ILE A 132 -6.69 -6.43 6.54
C ILE A 132 -7.32 -5.93 5.24
N LEU A 133 -7.72 -4.65 5.23
CA LEU A 133 -8.38 -4.02 4.09
C LEU A 133 -7.37 -3.53 3.05
N LYS A 134 -6.23 -3.01 3.52
CA LYS A 134 -5.23 -2.38 2.65
C LYS A 134 -3.87 -2.34 3.34
N LEU A 135 -2.83 -2.51 2.52
CA LEU A 135 -1.45 -2.21 2.88
C LEU A 135 -1.07 -0.92 2.17
N GLN A 136 -0.40 -0.01 2.87
CA GLN A 136 0.08 1.24 2.28
C GLN A 136 1.55 1.43 2.63
N VAL A 137 2.33 1.76 1.63
CA VAL A 137 3.77 2.01 1.78
C VAL A 137 4.04 3.49 1.63
N ARG A 138 4.86 4.01 2.53
CA ARG A 138 5.42 5.35 2.44
C ARG A 138 6.93 5.24 2.49
N GLY A 139 7.58 5.59 1.39
CA GLY A 139 9.04 5.65 1.28
C GLY A 139 9.59 7.05 1.55
N SER A 140 10.89 7.15 1.80
CA SER A 140 11.57 8.45 1.94
C SER A 140 11.87 9.03 0.56
N LYS A 141 11.36 10.24 0.29
CA LYS A 141 12.01 11.12 -0.68
C LYS A 141 12.70 12.23 0.11
N ARG A 142 14.00 12.05 0.39
CA ARG A 142 14.86 13.07 1.02
C ARG A 142 15.12 14.22 0.06
N ILE A 143 14.11 15.05 -0.13
CA ILE A 143 14.16 16.20 -1.03
C ILE A 143 14.61 17.41 -0.21
N PHE A 144 15.93 17.55 -0.01
CA PHE A 144 16.67 18.72 0.51
C PHE A 144 16.13 19.54 1.71
N ARG A 145 17.03 19.67 2.71
CA ARG A 145 17.09 20.61 3.87
C ARG A 145 16.02 20.50 4.97
N HIS A 146 16.45 19.91 6.09
CA HIS A 146 15.97 20.10 7.47
C HIS A 146 14.55 19.70 7.88
N ASP A 147 13.83 18.89 7.10
CA ASP A 147 12.60 18.28 7.59
C ASP A 147 12.87 16.80 7.92
N ASP A 148 13.28 16.53 9.16
CA ASP A 148 13.48 15.19 9.77
C ASP A 148 12.18 14.35 9.84
N SER A 149 11.14 14.74 9.11
CA SER A 149 9.77 14.23 9.21
C SER A 149 9.41 13.15 8.19
N SER A 150 10.34 12.73 7.32
CA SER A 150 10.09 11.58 6.43
C SER A 150 10.32 10.26 7.16
N SER A 151 9.28 9.75 7.83
CA SER A 151 9.27 8.37 8.27
C SER A 151 8.95 7.44 7.10
N GLU A 152 9.81 6.43 6.90
CA GLU A 152 9.48 5.31 6.04
C GLU A 152 8.67 4.30 6.84
N GLU A 153 7.56 3.82 6.27
CA GLU A 153 6.63 3.00 7.01
C GLU A 153 5.77 2.12 6.10
N VAL A 154 5.34 1.00 6.67
CA VAL A 154 4.27 0.15 6.15
C VAL A 154 3.07 0.31 7.08
N CYS A 155 1.97 0.81 6.53
CA CYS A 155 0.71 0.96 7.24
C CYS A 155 -0.23 -0.19 6.88
N VAL A 156 -0.81 -0.84 7.90
CA VAL A 156 -1.83 -1.87 7.76
C VAL A 156 -3.17 -1.28 8.18
N VAL A 157 -4.10 -1.21 7.24
CA VAL A 157 -5.45 -0.66 7.45
C VAL A 157 -6.43 -1.80 7.67
N MET A 158 -7.20 -1.68 8.74
CA MET A 158 -8.21 -2.65 9.19
C MET A 158 -9.49 -1.92 9.60
N PRO A 159 -10.64 -2.61 9.74
CA PRO A 159 -11.88 -1.98 10.20
C PRO A 159 -11.72 -1.30 11.56
N GLY A 160 -11.68 0.03 11.55
CA GLY A 160 -11.55 0.87 12.74
C GLY A 160 -10.16 0.85 13.38
N VAL A 161 -9.16 0.22 12.76
CA VAL A 161 -7.83 0.02 13.32
C VAL A 161 -6.76 0.34 12.27
N ILE A 162 -5.69 1.00 12.70
CA ILE A 162 -4.50 1.20 11.87
C ILE A 162 -3.26 0.74 12.63
N ALA A 163 -2.40 -0.02 11.95
CA ALA A 163 -1.09 -0.41 12.45
C ALA A 163 0.02 0.22 11.61
N ARG A 164 1.14 0.55 12.24
CA ARG A 164 2.33 1.11 11.59
C ARG A 164 3.54 0.27 11.95
N PHE A 165 4.27 -0.13 10.91
CA PHE A 165 5.58 -0.75 10.98
C PHE A 165 6.61 0.25 10.47
N GLU A 166 7.74 0.38 11.16
CA GLU A 166 8.82 1.25 10.70
C GLU A 166 9.60 0.57 9.57
N GLY A 167 9.93 1.33 8.52
CA GLY A 167 10.65 0.79 7.35
C GLY A 167 12.04 0.23 7.70
N SER A 168 12.72 0.82 8.70
CA SER A 168 14.02 0.37 9.20
C SER A 168 13.98 -1.02 9.84
N ASP A 169 12.91 -1.32 10.59
CA ASP A 169 12.70 -2.63 11.20
C ASP A 169 12.43 -3.70 10.14
N VAL A 170 11.61 -3.39 9.15
CA VAL A 170 11.36 -4.27 8.01
C VAL A 170 12.65 -4.53 7.23
N GLN A 171 13.43 -3.48 6.94
CA GLN A 171 14.72 -3.63 6.27
C GLN A 171 15.69 -4.50 7.06
N SER A 172 15.74 -4.34 8.37
CA SER A 172 16.60 -5.13 9.26
C SER A 172 16.20 -6.60 9.31
N LEU A 173 14.91 -6.90 9.24
CA LEU A 173 14.41 -8.28 9.10
C LEU A 173 14.85 -8.90 7.77
N LEU A 174 14.66 -8.19 6.65
CA LEU A 174 15.04 -8.68 5.32
C LEU A 174 16.55 -8.89 5.17
N ARG A 175 17.37 -8.00 5.75
CA ARG A 175 18.83 -8.17 5.79
C ARG A 175 19.25 -9.44 6.52
N ARG A 176 18.61 -9.75 7.66
CA ARG A 176 18.88 -10.99 8.42
C ARG A 176 18.49 -12.24 7.63
N TRP A 177 17.29 -12.26 7.04
CA TRP A 177 16.85 -13.35 6.16
C TRP A 177 17.83 -13.60 5.01
N CYS A 178 18.29 -12.55 4.34
CA CYS A 178 19.22 -12.68 3.22
C CYS A 178 20.59 -13.19 3.66
N GLN A 179 21.12 -12.71 4.78
CA GLN A 179 22.40 -13.17 5.34
C GLN A 179 22.37 -14.66 5.68
N GLU A 180 21.29 -15.13 6.32
CA GLU A 180 21.12 -16.54 6.68
C GLU A 180 20.94 -17.41 5.43
N THR A 181 20.08 -17.00 4.49
CA THR A 181 19.88 -17.73 3.22
C THR A 181 21.18 -17.87 2.44
N ARG A 182 22.01 -16.81 2.42
CA ARG A 182 23.35 -16.86 1.81
C ARG A 182 24.29 -17.79 2.55
N ALA A 183 24.28 -17.81 3.89
CA ALA A 183 25.11 -18.75 4.65
C ALA A 183 24.68 -20.22 4.39
N HIS A 184 23.38 -20.46 4.25
CA HIS A 184 22.82 -21.79 3.98
C HIS A 184 23.13 -22.34 2.58
N LEU A 185 23.32 -21.49 1.57
CA LEU A 185 23.78 -21.94 0.26
C LEU A 185 25.14 -22.66 0.30
N TRP A 186 25.95 -22.44 1.34
CA TRP A 186 27.26 -23.07 1.52
C TRP A 186 27.24 -24.25 2.51
N ASP A 187 26.09 -24.64 3.06
CA ASP A 187 25.94 -25.76 4.00
C ASP A 187 24.98 -26.83 3.45
N GLU A 188 25.48 -27.89 2.82
CA GLU A 188 24.64 -28.90 2.13
C GLU A 188 23.61 -29.64 3.03
N ASN A 189 23.65 -29.49 4.35
CA ASN A 189 22.78 -30.21 5.30
C ASN A 189 21.63 -29.39 5.92
N TRP A 190 21.42 -28.13 5.52
CA TRP A 190 20.49 -27.25 6.25
C TRP A 190 19.01 -27.60 6.11
N ARG A 191 18.55 -28.13 4.95
CA ARG A 191 17.14 -28.52 4.70
C ARG A 191 16.61 -29.63 5.62
N LYS A 192 17.46 -30.24 6.45
CA LYS A 192 17.06 -31.27 7.43
C LYS A 192 16.69 -30.71 8.81
N ARG A 193 16.90 -29.41 9.06
CA ARG A 193 16.44 -28.74 10.28
C ARG A 193 15.11 -28.05 9.99
N GLU A 194 14.00 -28.70 10.30
CA GLU A 194 12.69 -28.04 10.30
C GLU A 194 12.66 -27.00 11.43
N PRO A 195 12.53 -25.68 11.14
CA PRO A 195 12.20 -24.71 12.16
C PRO A 195 10.79 -25.02 12.72
N GLU A 196 10.63 -24.92 14.03
CA GLU A 196 9.33 -25.19 14.71
C GLU A 196 8.20 -24.25 14.25
N ASP A 197 8.55 -23.08 13.72
CA ASP A 197 7.63 -22.13 13.04
C ASP A 197 8.38 -21.42 11.88
N PRO A 198 8.32 -21.92 10.64
CA PRO A 198 9.06 -21.37 9.51
C PRO A 198 8.72 -19.89 9.24
N GLY A 199 7.52 -19.44 9.63
CA GLY A 199 7.03 -18.08 9.39
C GLY A 199 7.57 -17.00 10.34
N ASN A 200 8.13 -17.36 11.50
CA ASN A 200 8.67 -16.39 12.47
C ASN A 200 10.18 -16.52 12.73
N SER A 201 10.89 -17.20 11.84
CA SER A 201 12.32 -17.55 12.01
C SER A 201 13.22 -16.33 12.27
N TYR A 202 12.86 -15.17 11.72
CA TYR A 202 13.65 -13.92 11.84
C TYR A 202 13.14 -12.97 12.93
N GLY A 203 12.29 -13.44 13.83
CA GLY A 203 11.73 -12.66 14.93
C GLY A 203 10.58 -11.74 14.52
N ARG A 204 9.92 -11.15 15.52
CA ARG A 204 8.71 -10.34 15.33
C ARG A 204 9.04 -8.91 14.90
N LEU A 205 8.28 -8.40 13.93
CA LEU A 205 8.34 -7.00 13.56
C LEU A 205 7.62 -6.15 14.63
N PRO A 206 8.28 -5.15 15.22
CA PRO A 206 7.61 -4.22 16.11
C PRO A 206 6.63 -3.34 15.32
N TYR A 207 5.51 -2.99 15.95
CA TYR A 207 4.52 -2.10 15.37
C TYR A 207 3.81 -1.27 16.43
N GLN A 208 3.20 -0.18 16.01
CA GLN A 208 2.23 0.57 16.80
C GLN A 208 0.82 0.31 16.27
N LEU A 209 -0.17 0.32 17.16
CA LEU A 209 -1.56 0.00 16.85
C LEU A 209 -2.47 1.09 17.43
N TRP A 210 -3.40 1.62 16.64
CA TRP A 210 -4.33 2.66 17.06
C TRP A 210 -5.76 2.33 16.66
N ASN A 211 -6.70 2.71 17.53
CA ASN A 211 -8.12 2.67 17.24
C ASN A 211 -8.58 3.99 16.62
N ILE A 212 -9.10 3.94 15.40
CA ILE A 212 -9.60 5.09 14.61
C ILE A 212 -11.10 4.95 14.30
N SER A 213 -11.86 4.27 15.16
CA SER A 213 -13.28 3.96 14.95
C SER A 213 -14.26 4.98 15.53
N LYS A 214 -13.78 6.10 16.09
CA LYS A 214 -14.64 7.09 16.80
C LYS A 214 -15.79 7.59 15.93
N TYR A 215 -15.55 7.78 14.64
CA TYR A 215 -16.52 8.34 13.71
C TYR A 215 -17.22 7.30 12.83
N GLY A 216 -17.11 6.00 13.18
CA GLY A 216 -17.80 4.92 12.48
C GLY A 216 -16.85 3.95 11.80
N SER A 217 -17.38 3.26 10.78
CA SER A 217 -16.61 2.30 9.98
C SER A 217 -15.44 2.96 9.26
N CYS A 218 -14.34 2.25 9.11
CA CYS A 218 -13.18 2.67 8.32
C CYS A 218 -13.03 1.71 7.14
N LEU A 219 -13.12 2.26 5.92
CA LEU A 219 -12.94 1.55 4.66
C LEU A 219 -11.51 1.71 4.12
N ASP A 220 -10.92 2.88 4.34
CA ASP A 220 -9.52 3.18 4.01
C ASP A 220 -8.99 4.22 5.01
N ALA A 221 -7.69 4.20 5.24
CA ALA A 221 -7.00 5.15 6.11
C ALA A 221 -5.53 5.29 5.69
N ALA A 222 -4.92 6.41 6.07
CA ALA A 222 -3.51 6.65 5.81
C ALA A 222 -2.89 7.54 6.88
N ILE A 223 -1.62 7.29 7.19
CA ILE A 223 -0.81 8.18 8.03
C ILE A 223 -0.22 9.28 7.13
N THR A 224 -0.62 10.53 7.35
CA THR A 224 -0.26 11.65 6.47
C THR A 224 1.10 12.23 6.83
N GLY A 225 1.61 11.97 8.02
CA GLY A 225 2.95 12.36 8.47
C GLY A 225 2.99 12.76 9.94
N ILE A 226 4.15 13.26 10.36
CA ILE A 226 4.36 13.76 11.72
C ILE A 226 3.57 15.06 11.92
N MET A 227 2.97 15.19 13.09
CA MET A 227 2.24 16.38 13.52
C MET A 227 2.95 16.99 14.73
N PRO A 228 2.93 18.33 14.88
CA PRO A 228 3.40 18.96 16.11
C PRO A 228 2.62 18.46 17.35
N PRO A 229 3.25 18.52 18.53
CA PRO A 229 2.58 18.17 19.77
C PRO A 229 1.35 19.05 20.03
N PRO A 230 0.37 18.57 20.82
CA PRO A 230 -0.77 19.38 21.25
C PRO A 230 -0.32 20.68 21.92
N LEU A 231 -1.11 21.74 21.74
CA LEU A 231 -0.91 23.00 22.45
C LEU A 231 -0.97 22.74 23.96
N LEU A 232 -0.01 23.27 24.71
CA LEU A 232 0.15 23.12 26.18
C LEU A 232 0.66 21.75 26.66
N GLU A 233 0.97 20.81 25.78
CA GLU A 233 1.71 19.63 26.18
C GLU A 233 3.21 19.97 26.28
N LEU A 234 3.76 19.88 27.49
CA LEU A 234 5.19 20.07 27.74
C LEU A 234 5.98 19.13 26.80
N GLN A 235 7.10 19.59 26.22
CA GLN A 235 7.89 18.82 25.25
C GLN A 235 8.22 17.41 25.78
N SER A 236 7.36 16.45 25.46
CA SER A 236 7.62 15.04 25.60
C SER A 236 8.46 14.62 24.41
N SER A 237 9.35 13.64 24.58
CA SER A 237 10.02 12.96 23.47
C SER A 237 9.07 12.17 22.56
N GLU A 238 7.75 12.22 22.80
CA GLU A 238 6.73 11.49 22.05
C GLU A 238 6.52 12.10 20.67
N ARG A 239 6.53 11.23 19.65
CA ARG A 239 6.13 11.61 18.29
C ARG A 239 4.61 11.45 18.14
N TYR A 240 4.04 12.42 17.43
CA TYR A 240 2.64 12.42 17.05
C TYR A 240 2.51 12.27 15.54
N TYR A 241 1.59 11.43 15.09
CA TYR A 241 1.24 11.30 13.68
C TYR A 241 -0.16 11.83 13.43
N CYS A 242 -0.39 12.33 12.23
CA CYS A 242 -1.73 12.59 11.72
C CYS A 242 -2.18 11.39 10.88
N ALA A 243 -3.37 10.87 11.17
CA ALA A 243 -4.02 9.87 10.34
C ALA A 243 -5.34 10.42 9.81
N VAL A 244 -5.64 10.11 8.56
CA VAL A 244 -6.93 10.38 7.94
C VAL A 244 -7.59 9.06 7.60
N SER A 245 -8.90 8.96 7.82
CA SER A 245 -9.69 7.79 7.48
C SER A 245 -10.95 8.20 6.73
N ILE A 246 -11.49 7.27 5.96
CA ILE A 246 -12.74 7.43 5.22
C ILE A 246 -13.64 6.23 5.50
N GLY A 247 -14.96 6.42 5.39
CA GLY A 247 -15.91 5.36 5.64
C GLY A 247 -17.35 5.74 5.33
N GLU A 248 -18.27 4.91 5.82
CA GLU A 248 -19.69 5.09 5.52
C GLU A 248 -20.33 6.23 6.31
N ASP A 249 -19.99 6.35 7.59
CA ASP A 249 -20.59 7.30 8.53
C ASP A 249 -19.98 8.70 8.41
N ALA A 250 -18.71 8.76 8.02
CA ALA A 250 -17.96 9.99 7.78
C ALA A 250 -17.14 9.84 6.50
N VAL A 251 -17.39 10.74 5.54
CA VAL A 251 -16.63 10.78 4.27
C VAL A 251 -15.15 10.99 4.52
N LEU A 252 -14.82 11.72 5.59
CA LEU A 252 -13.46 11.97 6.06
C LEU A 252 -13.45 12.11 7.57
N SER A 253 -12.46 11.53 8.23
CA SER A 253 -12.12 11.74 9.64
C SER A 253 -10.62 11.90 9.79
N ALA A 254 -10.18 12.66 10.79
CA ALA A 254 -8.77 12.86 11.09
C ALA A 254 -8.47 12.64 12.58
N TYR A 255 -7.29 12.11 12.86
CA TYR A 255 -6.85 11.68 14.18
C TYR A 255 -5.39 12.07 14.44
N ARG A 256 -5.11 12.39 15.70
CA ARG A 256 -3.77 12.48 16.28
C ARG A 256 -3.42 11.15 16.91
N LEU A 257 -2.39 10.50 16.40
CA LEU A 257 -1.88 9.23 16.90
C LEU A 257 -0.64 9.50 17.76
N SER A 258 -0.62 9.02 19.01
CA SER A 258 0.57 9.11 19.87
C SER A 258 1.32 7.78 19.89
N GLU A 259 2.65 7.79 19.99
CA GLU A 259 3.41 6.56 20.20
C GLU A 259 3.24 5.97 21.61
N ASN A 260 2.89 6.78 22.61
CA ASN A 260 2.81 6.34 24.00
C ASN A 260 1.63 5.38 24.24
N ARG A 261 1.95 4.17 24.70
CA ARG A 261 1.01 3.09 25.02
C ARG A 261 0.34 3.27 26.38
N ASN A 262 0.94 4.02 27.31
CA ASN A 262 0.48 4.16 28.69
C ASN A 262 -0.76 5.08 28.86
N ARG A 263 -1.26 5.68 27.77
CA ARG A 263 -2.36 6.66 27.79
C ARG A 263 -3.63 6.20 27.07
N SER A 264 -3.69 4.95 26.62
CA SER A 264 -4.88 4.41 25.97
C SER A 264 -5.88 3.89 27.00
N ILE A 265 -6.83 4.75 27.38
CA ILE A 265 -7.97 4.37 28.24
C ILE A 265 -9.08 3.67 27.42
N VAL A 266 -8.92 3.56 26.09
CA VAL A 266 -9.92 3.02 25.17
C VAL A 266 -9.55 1.60 24.74
N GLY A 267 -9.39 0.71 25.72
CA GLY A 267 -9.12 -0.72 25.49
C GLY A 267 -10.35 -1.62 25.50
N ALA A 268 -11.55 -1.10 25.75
CA ALA A 268 -12.71 -1.94 26.12
C ALA A 268 -13.99 -1.79 25.27
N ILE A 269 -14.02 -0.94 24.23
CA ILE A 269 -15.26 -0.68 23.46
C ILE A 269 -15.08 -0.99 21.98
N LEU A 270 -14.66 -2.21 21.66
CA LEU A 270 -14.80 -2.78 20.31
C LEU A 270 -15.59 -4.11 20.30
N SER A 271 -16.21 -4.50 21.42
CA SER A 271 -16.97 -5.75 21.55
C SER A 271 -18.42 -5.69 21.06
N LYS A 272 -18.87 -4.61 20.40
CA LYS A 272 -20.29 -4.46 20.02
C LYS A 272 -20.65 -4.77 18.57
N VAL A 273 -19.70 -5.25 17.75
CA VAL A 273 -20.01 -5.66 16.36
C VAL A 273 -19.20 -6.86 15.87
N VAL A 274 -18.86 -7.79 16.76
CA VAL A 274 -18.43 -9.14 16.35
C VAL A 274 -19.69 -10.02 16.38
N PRO A 275 -20.12 -10.62 15.25
CA PRO A 275 -21.08 -11.71 15.31
C PRO A 275 -20.56 -12.75 16.29
N ALA A 276 -21.33 -13.03 17.34
CA ALA A 276 -21.02 -14.02 18.35
C ALA A 276 -20.85 -15.41 17.70
N ALA A 277 -19.64 -15.73 17.27
CA ALA A 277 -19.26 -17.05 16.77
C ALA A 277 -17.79 -17.41 17.07
N PHE A 278 -17.11 -16.66 17.95
CA PHE A 278 -15.80 -17.06 18.48
C PHE A 278 -15.80 -16.94 20.01
N SER A 279 -16.05 -18.09 20.62
CA SER A 279 -15.82 -18.52 22.00
C SER A 279 -15.32 -17.50 23.03
N THR A 280 -16.25 -16.95 23.82
CA THR A 280 -15.97 -16.67 25.24
C THR A 280 -15.98 -18.00 26.00
N ILE A 281 -14.81 -18.62 26.17
CA ILE A 281 -14.61 -19.59 27.26
C ILE A 281 -13.64 -18.95 28.25
N SER A 282 -14.19 -18.14 29.15
CA SER A 282 -13.51 -17.82 30.40
C SER A 282 -13.45 -19.12 31.22
N SER A 283 -12.29 -19.77 31.21
CA SER A 283 -12.05 -21.00 31.97
C SER A 283 -11.96 -20.68 33.47
N PHE A 284 -13.11 -20.73 34.15
CA PHE A 284 -13.17 -20.99 35.58
C PHE A 284 -13.28 -22.49 35.78
N SER A 285 -12.20 -23.12 36.24
CA SER A 285 -12.26 -24.47 36.79
C SER A 285 -11.18 -24.63 37.86
N ARG A 286 -11.59 -24.51 39.12
CA ARG A 286 -10.86 -25.07 40.26
C ARG A 286 -10.97 -26.60 40.17
N MET A 287 -9.81 -27.25 40.02
CA MET A 287 -9.37 -28.40 40.81
C MET A 287 -10.31 -29.62 40.91
N ILE A 288 -10.05 -30.67 40.10
CA ILE A 288 -10.13 -32.09 40.50
C ILE A 288 -8.96 -32.86 39.85
N TRP A 289 -8.40 -33.80 40.60
CA TRP A 289 -7.10 -34.45 40.49
C TRP A 289 -6.84 -35.42 39.31
N ARG A 290 -5.53 -35.55 39.00
CA ARG A 290 -4.73 -36.71 38.52
C ARG A 290 -4.46 -36.96 37.01
N SER A 291 -3.16 -37.20 36.80
CA SER A 291 -2.39 -37.90 35.74
C SER A 291 -2.06 -37.20 34.42
N GLU A 292 -0.74 -37.19 34.19
CA GLU A 292 0.08 -36.68 33.09
C GLU A 292 -0.38 -36.96 31.66
N LYS A 293 -0.36 -35.91 30.84
CA LYS A 293 0.18 -35.87 29.46
C LYS A 293 0.50 -34.40 29.14
N PRO A 294 1.72 -34.03 28.70
CA PRO A 294 1.97 -32.67 28.25
C PRO A 294 1.36 -32.53 26.85
N SER A 295 0.13 -32.06 26.75
CA SER A 295 -0.37 -31.51 25.49
C SER A 295 0.34 -30.19 25.25
N THR A 296 1.02 -30.06 24.10
CA THR A 296 1.64 -28.84 23.61
C THR A 296 0.60 -27.73 23.50
N THR A 297 0.54 -26.88 24.53
CA THR A 297 -0.33 -25.71 24.58
C THR A 297 0.18 -24.71 23.54
N LYS A 298 -0.52 -24.59 22.40
CA LYS A 298 -0.35 -23.46 21.49
C LYS A 298 -0.55 -22.17 22.31
N VAL A 299 0.51 -21.38 22.43
CA VAL A 299 0.48 -20.09 23.12
C VAL A 299 -0.45 -19.18 22.33
N GLU A 300 -1.65 -18.99 22.84
CA GLU A 300 -2.61 -18.03 22.29
C GLU A 300 -2.00 -16.63 22.42
N GLU A 301 -1.60 -16.05 21.29
CA GLU A 301 -0.87 -14.79 21.25
C GLU A 301 -1.78 -13.64 21.71
N LYS A 302 -1.48 -13.06 22.87
CA LYS A 302 -2.24 -11.91 23.38
C LYS A 302 -2.10 -10.72 22.40
N PRO A 303 -3.22 -10.13 21.94
CA PRO A 303 -3.18 -8.98 21.04
C PRO A 303 -2.49 -7.79 21.71
N GLN A 304 -1.70 -7.05 20.93
CA GLN A 304 -0.98 -5.87 21.41
C GLN A 304 -1.96 -4.78 21.89
N SER A 305 -1.60 -4.05 22.95
CA SER A 305 -2.40 -2.91 23.42
C SER A 305 -2.38 -1.74 22.42
N PHE A 306 -3.53 -1.07 22.30
CA PHE A 306 -3.66 0.13 21.49
C PHE A 306 -2.91 1.30 22.13
N ALA A 307 -2.22 2.10 21.33
CA ALA A 307 -1.77 3.44 21.70
C ALA A 307 -2.91 4.47 21.53
N LYS A 308 -2.75 5.65 22.12
CA LYS A 308 -3.82 6.67 22.14
C LYS A 308 -4.01 7.29 20.75
N ALA A 309 -5.26 7.31 20.29
CA ALA A 309 -5.71 8.06 19.13
C ALA A 309 -6.75 9.09 19.55
N SER A 310 -6.46 10.37 19.31
CA SER A 310 -7.35 11.49 19.65
C SER A 310 -7.94 12.06 18.37
N SER A 311 -9.25 12.12 18.26
CA SER A 311 -9.86 12.64 17.03
C SER A 311 -9.65 14.15 16.90
N LEU A 312 -9.34 14.62 15.71
CA LEU A 312 -9.14 16.03 15.39
C LEU A 312 -10.39 16.65 14.77
N THR A 313 -10.88 16.06 13.68
CA THR A 313 -12.05 16.55 12.95
C THR A 313 -12.73 15.43 12.18
N CYS A 314 -13.97 15.65 11.74
CA CYS A 314 -14.69 14.78 10.82
C CYS A 314 -15.59 15.58 9.89
N LEU A 315 -15.74 15.10 8.66
CA LEU A 315 -16.72 15.57 7.68
C LEU A 315 -17.80 14.49 7.50
N LYS A 316 -18.98 14.74 8.06
CA LYS A 316 -20.18 13.94 7.83
C LYS A 316 -21.01 14.60 6.73
N ASP A 317 -21.30 13.88 5.66
CA ASP A 317 -22.02 14.38 4.47
C ASP A 317 -22.96 13.30 3.93
N HIS A 318 -23.90 12.86 4.76
CA HIS A 318 -24.88 11.84 4.37
C HIS A 318 -25.72 12.36 3.17
N PRO A 319 -25.98 11.55 2.12
CA PRO A 319 -25.80 10.10 2.04
C PRO A 319 -24.46 9.62 1.44
N ARG A 320 -23.45 10.49 1.39
CA ARG A 320 -22.16 10.15 0.79
C ARG A 320 -21.30 9.37 1.76
N LYS A 321 -20.64 8.37 1.22
CA LYS A 321 -19.66 7.50 1.87
C LYS A 321 -18.31 7.73 1.21
N GLY A 322 -17.23 7.78 1.97
CA GLY A 322 -15.89 7.82 1.38
C GLY A 322 -15.51 6.43 0.85
N GLU A 323 -14.97 6.35 -0.37
CA GLU A 323 -14.69 5.06 -1.03
C GLU A 323 -13.19 4.80 -1.22
N ASN A 324 -12.41 5.81 -1.61
CA ASN A 324 -10.96 5.66 -1.82
C ASN A 324 -10.18 6.87 -1.32
N LEU A 325 -9.01 6.60 -0.76
CA LEU A 325 -8.06 7.58 -0.26
C LEU A 325 -6.69 7.38 -0.92
N THR A 326 -6.14 8.45 -1.49
CA THR A 326 -4.79 8.47 -2.05
C THR A 326 -4.02 9.67 -1.48
N LEU A 327 -2.82 9.45 -0.94
CA LEU A 327 -1.93 10.51 -0.48
C LEU A 327 -0.98 10.98 -1.58
N SER A 328 -0.61 12.26 -1.55
CA SER A 328 0.56 12.74 -2.29
C SER A 328 1.84 12.21 -1.63
N PRO A 329 2.98 12.14 -2.33
CA PRO A 329 4.19 11.53 -1.77
C PRO A 329 4.71 12.20 -0.50
N GLY A 330 4.55 13.52 -0.38
CA GLY A 330 4.90 14.26 0.83
C GLY A 330 3.85 14.17 1.93
N GLY A 331 2.73 13.49 1.68
CA GLY A 331 1.59 13.38 2.59
C GLY A 331 0.91 14.71 2.88
N THR A 332 1.16 15.78 2.11
CA THR A 332 0.61 17.14 2.34
C THR A 332 -0.73 17.39 1.63
N LEU A 333 -1.16 16.43 0.80
CA LEU A 333 -2.42 16.41 0.10
C LEU A 333 -2.99 15.00 0.14
N ALA A 334 -4.31 14.90 0.17
CA ALA A 334 -5.01 13.64 -0.04
C ALA A 334 -6.16 13.85 -1.03
N ALA A 335 -6.34 12.92 -1.97
CA ALA A 335 -7.51 12.84 -2.82
C ALA A 335 -8.47 11.79 -2.24
N ILE A 336 -9.72 12.19 -2.04
CA ILE A 336 -10.78 11.33 -1.47
C ILE A 336 -11.92 11.26 -2.46
N THR A 337 -12.31 10.06 -2.84
CA THR A 337 -13.49 9.82 -3.70
C THR A 337 -14.69 9.43 -2.84
N ASP A 338 -15.88 9.88 -3.22
CA ASP A 338 -17.12 9.50 -2.55
C ASP A 338 -18.09 8.72 -3.46
N SER A 339 -19.05 8.06 -2.81
CA SER A 339 -20.04 7.17 -3.44
C SER A 339 -21.00 7.85 -4.40
N LEU A 340 -21.08 9.20 -4.40
CA LEU A 340 -21.94 9.95 -5.32
C LEU A 340 -21.16 10.66 -6.42
N GLY A 341 -19.85 10.42 -6.51
CA GLY A 341 -18.98 10.91 -7.58
C GLY A 341 -18.46 12.32 -7.36
N ARG A 342 -18.18 12.72 -6.12
CA ARG A 342 -17.27 13.84 -5.87
C ARG A 342 -15.87 13.33 -5.54
N ILE A 343 -14.90 14.19 -5.83
CA ILE A 343 -13.51 14.03 -5.41
C ILE A 343 -13.16 15.25 -4.57
N LEU A 344 -12.70 15.03 -3.34
CA LEU A 344 -12.24 16.06 -2.42
C LEU A 344 -10.72 16.08 -2.42
N LEU A 345 -10.11 17.24 -2.61
CA LEU A 345 -8.70 17.47 -2.34
C LEU A 345 -8.55 18.03 -0.93
N LEU A 346 -8.00 17.25 -0.01
CA LEU A 346 -7.74 17.62 1.37
C LEU A 346 -6.30 18.13 1.51
N ASP A 347 -6.12 19.30 2.12
CA ASP A 347 -4.85 19.67 2.74
C ASP A 347 -4.74 18.94 4.08
N THR A 348 -3.78 18.03 4.20
CA THR A 348 -3.65 17.14 5.37
C THR A 348 -2.99 17.82 6.57
N ARG A 349 -2.34 18.98 6.37
CA ARG A 349 -1.75 19.77 7.46
C ARG A 349 -2.81 20.67 8.10
N ALA A 350 -3.58 21.35 7.26
CA ALA A 350 -4.68 22.20 7.71
C ALA A 350 -5.96 21.41 8.04
N LEU A 351 -6.09 20.18 7.52
CA LEU A 351 -7.31 19.36 7.58
C LEU A 351 -8.52 20.05 6.95
N VAL A 352 -8.30 20.76 5.84
CA VAL A 352 -9.31 21.52 5.09
C VAL A 352 -9.40 21.02 3.65
N VAL A 353 -10.62 20.85 3.13
CA VAL A 353 -10.84 20.55 1.72
C VAL A 353 -10.59 21.81 0.90
N VAL A 354 -9.56 21.79 0.05
CA VAL A 354 -9.11 22.93 -0.75
C VAL A 354 -9.67 22.94 -2.18
N ARG A 355 -10.19 21.80 -2.66
CA ARG A 355 -10.78 21.69 -4.01
C ARG A 355 -11.77 20.52 -4.09
N ILE A 356 -12.79 20.67 -4.95
CA ILE A 356 -13.80 19.62 -5.20
C ILE A 356 -14.01 19.45 -6.71
N TRP A 357 -14.01 18.21 -7.19
CA TRP A 357 -14.51 17.85 -8.52
C TRP A 357 -15.82 17.08 -8.39
N LYS A 358 -16.75 17.28 -9.34
CA LYS A 358 -18.09 16.66 -9.33
C LYS A 358 -18.33 15.87 -10.62
N GLY A 359 -19.11 14.79 -10.53
CA GLY A 359 -19.48 13.96 -11.68
C GLY A 359 -18.44 12.89 -12.03
N TYR A 360 -17.72 12.38 -11.04
CA TYR A 360 -16.64 11.39 -11.14
C TYR A 360 -16.97 10.13 -10.33
N ARG A 361 -18.13 9.51 -10.57
CA ARG A 361 -18.51 8.25 -9.89
C ARG A 361 -17.53 7.14 -10.24
N ASN A 362 -17.16 6.34 -9.25
CA ASN A 362 -16.21 5.22 -9.33
C ASN A 362 -14.81 5.66 -9.81
N ALA A 363 -14.45 6.93 -9.61
CA ALA A 363 -13.15 7.41 -10.04
C ALA A 363 -12.02 6.87 -9.16
N ARG A 364 -10.84 6.72 -9.75
CA ARG A 364 -9.59 6.45 -9.04
C ARG A 364 -8.64 7.61 -9.25
N CYS A 365 -7.92 7.96 -8.19
CA CYS A 365 -7.04 9.13 -8.19
C CYS A 365 -5.62 8.71 -7.83
N LEU A 366 -4.64 9.18 -8.62
CA LEU A 366 -3.21 8.99 -8.36
C LEU A 366 -2.48 10.32 -8.56
N PHE A 367 -1.46 10.59 -7.75
CA PHE A 367 -0.65 11.79 -7.89
C PHE A 367 0.48 11.52 -8.87
N MET A 368 0.70 12.45 -9.80
CA MET A 368 1.77 12.37 -10.80
C MET A 368 2.51 13.70 -10.90
N GLU A 369 3.67 13.70 -11.54
CA GLU A 369 4.47 14.90 -11.75
C GLU A 369 4.63 15.16 -13.25
N MET A 370 4.23 16.36 -13.68
CA MET A 370 4.27 16.81 -15.06
C MET A 370 5.39 17.84 -15.23
N LEU A 371 6.18 17.70 -16.29
CA LEU A 371 7.25 18.64 -16.63
C LEU A 371 6.65 20.00 -16.99
N VAL A 372 7.16 21.06 -16.37
CA VAL A 372 6.75 22.44 -16.60
C VAL A 372 7.53 22.99 -17.79
N GLY A 373 6.84 23.32 -18.89
CA GLY A 373 7.34 24.13 -20.02
C GLY A 373 8.71 23.75 -20.60
N ARG A 374 8.74 22.95 -21.68
CA ARG A 374 10.01 22.60 -22.37
C ARG A 374 10.57 23.73 -23.25
N ASP A 375 9.78 24.74 -23.57
CA ASP A 375 10.17 25.80 -24.53
C ASP A 375 11.31 26.69 -23.98
N THR A 376 11.50 26.76 -22.66
CA THR A 376 12.65 27.42 -22.03
C THR A 376 13.89 26.52 -21.94
N VAL A 377 13.71 25.20 -21.82
CA VAL A 377 14.83 24.24 -21.61
C VAL A 377 15.52 23.88 -22.93
N ALA A 378 14.83 23.99 -24.06
CA ALA A 378 15.44 23.81 -25.39
C ALA A 378 16.44 24.93 -25.75
N SER A 379 16.47 26.04 -24.98
CA SER A 379 17.31 27.22 -25.27
C SER A 379 18.60 27.29 -24.44
N SER A 380 18.85 26.36 -23.52
CA SER A 380 20.04 26.40 -22.65
C SER A 380 20.70 25.03 -22.49
N SER A 381 21.71 24.77 -23.33
CA SER A 381 22.76 23.74 -23.20
C SER A 381 22.31 22.27 -23.17
N SER A 382 23.06 21.42 -23.87
CA SER A 382 22.81 19.99 -24.07
C SER A 382 22.98 19.09 -22.83
N TYR A 383 22.97 19.63 -21.60
CA TYR A 383 23.29 18.91 -20.36
C TYR A 383 22.51 19.37 -19.10
N HIS A 384 21.29 19.91 -19.22
CA HIS A 384 20.49 20.21 -18.02
C HIS A 384 19.87 18.92 -17.46
N GLU A 385 20.39 18.41 -16.34
CA GLU A 385 19.74 17.34 -15.60
C GLU A 385 18.43 17.84 -14.99
N LEU A 386 17.34 17.08 -15.20
CA LEU A 386 16.03 17.44 -14.68
C LEU A 386 15.99 17.24 -13.17
N SER A 387 15.60 18.28 -12.47
CA SER A 387 15.46 18.38 -11.03
C SER A 387 13.98 18.40 -10.63
N LYS A 388 13.68 18.29 -9.33
CA LYS A 388 12.30 18.37 -8.85
C LYS A 388 11.60 19.68 -9.22
N SER A 389 12.31 20.81 -9.25
CA SER A 389 11.72 22.12 -9.56
C SER A 389 11.21 22.22 -11.00
N ASP A 390 11.65 21.33 -11.88
CA ASP A 390 11.19 21.29 -13.28
C ASP A 390 9.81 20.61 -13.41
N TYR A 391 9.29 20.04 -12.32
CA TYR A 391 8.01 19.33 -12.30
C TYR A 391 6.97 20.02 -11.44
N CYS A 392 5.71 19.94 -11.86
CA CYS A 392 4.56 20.32 -11.07
C CYS A 392 3.76 19.08 -10.64
N LEU A 393 3.30 19.09 -9.39
CA LEU A 393 2.43 18.05 -8.87
C LEU A 393 1.04 18.15 -9.51
N CYS A 394 0.54 17.02 -9.98
CA CYS A 394 -0.75 16.87 -10.63
C CYS A 394 -1.53 15.72 -10.01
N LEU A 395 -2.85 15.72 -10.22
CA LEU A 395 -3.76 14.64 -9.89
C LEU A 395 -4.28 14.02 -11.19
N ALA A 396 -3.95 12.76 -11.43
CA ALA A 396 -4.57 11.94 -12.46
C ALA A 396 -5.89 11.39 -11.91
N ILE A 397 -7.00 11.72 -12.56
CA ILE A 397 -8.35 11.27 -12.24
C ILE A 397 -8.79 10.32 -13.36
N HIS A 398 -8.76 9.02 -13.07
CA HIS A 398 -9.37 8.02 -13.94
C HIS A 398 -10.87 7.94 -13.65
N ALA A 399 -11.69 8.15 -14.67
CA ALA A 399 -13.14 8.11 -14.61
C ALA A 399 -13.66 6.98 -15.51
N PRO A 400 -13.75 5.73 -14.99
CA PRO A 400 -14.07 4.56 -15.81
C PRO A 400 -15.38 4.68 -16.59
N ARG A 401 -16.42 5.26 -15.95
CA ARG A 401 -17.73 5.46 -16.58
C ARG A 401 -17.71 6.39 -17.79
N LYS A 402 -16.71 7.28 -17.86
CA LYS A 402 -16.50 8.21 -18.98
C LYS A 402 -15.48 7.67 -19.97
N GLY A 403 -14.72 6.61 -19.64
CA GLY A 403 -13.62 6.12 -20.45
C GLY A 403 -12.48 7.13 -20.60
N ILE A 404 -12.22 7.95 -19.56
CA ILE A 404 -11.17 8.98 -19.62
C ILE A 404 -10.27 9.00 -18.38
N VAL A 405 -9.03 9.43 -18.59
CA VAL A 405 -8.11 9.90 -17.55
C VAL A 405 -7.88 11.40 -17.74
N GLU A 406 -8.17 12.20 -16.73
CA GLU A 406 -7.88 13.63 -16.72
C GLU A 406 -6.72 13.96 -15.79
N VAL A 407 -5.80 14.83 -16.21
CA VAL A 407 -4.68 15.29 -15.38
C VAL A 407 -4.91 16.74 -14.98
N TRP A 408 -4.99 17.01 -13.69
CA TRP A 408 -5.25 18.34 -13.12
C TRP A 408 -4.04 18.85 -12.33
N GLN A 409 -3.63 20.09 -12.54
CA GLN A 409 -2.53 20.68 -11.80
C GLN A 409 -2.93 21.04 -10.37
N MET A 410 -2.09 20.71 -9.39
CA MET A 410 -2.29 21.02 -7.97
C MET A 410 -1.76 22.42 -7.59
N ARG A 411 -2.31 23.10 -6.57
CA ARG A 411 -3.53 22.74 -5.82
C ARG A 411 -4.81 23.24 -6.53
N ILE A 412 -4.77 24.42 -7.15
CA ILE A 412 -5.91 25.10 -7.80
C ILE A 412 -5.63 25.34 -9.31
N GLY A 413 -4.79 24.51 -9.94
CA GLY A 413 -4.44 24.68 -11.35
C GLY A 413 -5.48 24.10 -12.34
N PRO A 414 -5.34 24.40 -13.64
CA PRO A 414 -6.25 23.92 -14.68
C PRO A 414 -6.12 22.42 -14.95
N ARG A 415 -7.02 21.89 -15.79
CA ARG A 415 -6.88 20.57 -16.41
C ARG A 415 -5.81 20.68 -17.50
N LEU A 416 -4.74 19.90 -17.39
CA LEU A 416 -3.63 19.89 -18.34
C LEU A 416 -3.87 18.93 -19.50
N LEU A 417 -4.50 17.78 -19.22
CA LEU A 417 -4.64 16.69 -20.19
C LEU A 417 -5.95 15.92 -19.98
N ALA A 418 -6.50 15.37 -21.07
CA ALA A 418 -7.56 14.37 -21.04
C ALA A 418 -7.23 13.27 -22.06
N ILE A 419 -7.16 12.02 -21.59
CA ILE A 419 -6.79 10.84 -22.38
C ILE A 419 -8.00 9.92 -22.42
N GLN A 420 -8.36 9.43 -23.61
CA GLN A 420 -9.35 8.36 -23.73
C GLN A 420 -8.70 7.02 -23.34
N CYS A 421 -9.39 6.20 -22.58
CA CYS A 421 -8.95 4.86 -22.18
C CYS A 421 -10.09 3.84 -22.35
N ALA A 422 -9.72 2.57 -22.48
CA ALA A 422 -10.70 1.50 -22.58
C ALA A 422 -11.49 1.36 -21.25
N LYS A 423 -12.73 0.86 -21.32
CA LYS A 423 -13.58 0.68 -20.13
C LYS A 423 -12.95 -0.28 -19.09
N GLY A 424 -12.22 -1.29 -19.57
CA GLY A 424 -11.48 -2.25 -18.75
C GLY A 424 -10.09 -1.77 -18.30
N SER A 425 -9.74 -0.49 -18.46
CA SER A 425 -8.43 0.02 -18.05
C SER A 425 -8.35 0.29 -16.54
N LYS A 426 -7.17 0.10 -15.96
CA LYS A 426 -6.87 0.42 -14.55
C LYS A 426 -5.65 1.33 -14.49
N ILE A 427 -5.76 2.43 -13.73
CA ILE A 427 -4.58 3.25 -13.41
C ILE A 427 -3.85 2.69 -12.20
N MET A 428 -2.53 2.73 -12.24
CA MET A 428 -1.64 2.21 -11.20
C MET A 428 -0.43 3.13 -11.06
N GLN A 429 0.28 3.01 -9.95
CA GLN A 429 1.49 3.78 -9.69
C GLN A 429 2.50 2.86 -8.99
N PRO A 430 3.80 2.94 -9.33
CA PRO A 430 4.81 2.15 -8.65
C PRO A 430 4.84 2.45 -7.16
N THR A 431 4.98 1.41 -6.35
CA THR A 431 5.09 1.54 -4.90
C THR A 431 6.34 2.35 -4.54
N PRO A 432 6.27 3.26 -3.55
CA PRO A 432 7.44 4.03 -3.14
C PRO A 432 8.60 3.14 -2.70
N ARG A 433 9.82 3.55 -3.03
CA ARG A 433 11.04 2.86 -2.60
C ARG A 433 11.46 3.32 -1.20
N PHE A 434 11.93 2.37 -0.41
CA PHE A 434 12.61 2.60 0.86
C PHE A 434 14.09 2.86 0.64
N GLY A 435 14.67 3.71 1.48
CA GLY A 435 16.11 3.88 1.59
C GLY A 435 16.80 4.61 0.45
N SER A 436 16.06 5.10 -0.56
CA SER A 436 16.59 5.71 -1.81
C SER A 436 17.86 6.52 -1.54
N SER A 437 19.00 5.86 -1.76
CA SER A 437 20.32 6.45 -1.58
C SER A 437 20.46 7.70 -2.45
N THR A 438 21.17 8.71 -1.94
CA THR A 438 21.56 9.96 -2.62
C THR A 438 22.40 9.73 -3.89
N THR A 439 22.63 8.47 -4.28
CA THR A 439 23.45 8.06 -5.43
C THR A 439 22.70 8.02 -6.76
N GLN A 440 21.37 8.19 -6.79
CA GLN A 440 20.67 8.44 -8.06
C GLN A 440 20.98 9.88 -8.51
N SER A 441 21.76 10.03 -9.58
CA SER A 441 22.15 11.33 -10.14
C SER A 441 20.95 12.13 -10.67
N SER A 442 19.86 11.46 -11.06
CA SER A 442 18.68 12.11 -11.64
C SER A 442 17.42 11.94 -10.81
N TYR A 443 16.65 13.01 -10.64
CA TYR A 443 15.34 13.00 -10.00
C TYR A 443 14.34 12.10 -10.76
N VAL A 444 13.72 11.14 -10.06
CA VAL A 444 12.64 10.31 -10.63
C VAL A 444 11.27 10.91 -10.26
N PRO A 445 10.55 11.49 -11.23
CA PRO A 445 9.24 12.07 -10.98
C PRO A 445 8.18 10.98 -10.78
N LEU A 446 7.05 11.36 -10.18
CA LEU A 446 5.91 10.46 -10.03
C LEU A 446 5.25 10.13 -11.38
N GLU A 447 5.12 8.85 -11.65
CA GLU A 447 4.52 8.32 -12.86
C GLU A 447 3.21 7.59 -12.57
N VAL A 448 2.30 7.64 -13.54
CA VAL A 448 1.05 6.89 -13.52
C VAL A 448 1.00 6.01 -14.75
N PHE A 449 0.73 4.74 -14.51
CA PHE A 449 0.64 3.68 -15.49
C PHE A 449 -0.83 3.38 -15.77
N LEU A 450 -1.12 2.96 -16.99
CA LEU A 450 -2.42 2.51 -17.45
C LEU A 450 -2.26 1.07 -17.94
N LEU A 451 -2.94 0.14 -17.29
CA LEU A 451 -3.04 -1.25 -17.72
C LEU A 451 -4.39 -1.45 -18.41
N ASN A 452 -4.38 -1.95 -19.64
CA ASN A 452 -5.57 -2.37 -20.35
C ASN A 452 -5.87 -3.84 -20.03
N GLY A 453 -7.01 -4.11 -19.37
CA GLY A 453 -7.41 -5.47 -19.02
C GLY A 453 -7.68 -6.37 -20.21
N ASP A 454 -8.11 -5.83 -21.35
CA ASP A 454 -8.49 -6.65 -22.51
C ASP A 454 -7.26 -7.07 -23.35
N SER A 455 -6.29 -6.17 -23.50
CA SER A 455 -5.07 -6.44 -24.29
C SER A 455 -3.85 -6.84 -23.48
N GLY A 456 -3.87 -6.66 -22.15
CA GLY A 456 -2.69 -6.78 -21.29
C GLY A 456 -1.66 -5.67 -21.48
N GLN A 457 -1.93 -4.68 -22.33
CA GLN A 457 -0.99 -3.61 -22.65
C GLN A 457 -0.78 -2.67 -21.45
N ILE A 458 0.49 -2.37 -21.16
CA ILE A 458 0.91 -1.39 -20.15
C ILE A 458 1.48 -0.17 -20.85
N SER A 459 0.98 1.00 -20.43
CA SER A 459 1.46 2.30 -20.90
C SER A 459 1.71 3.24 -19.72
N VAL A 460 2.61 4.19 -19.88
CA VAL A 460 2.82 5.30 -18.94
C VAL A 460 2.21 6.59 -19.50
N ILE A 461 1.60 7.41 -18.63
CA ILE A 461 1.10 8.73 -19.01
C ILE A 461 2.28 9.66 -19.26
N ASN A 462 2.31 10.31 -20.42
CA ASN A 462 3.39 11.21 -20.79
C ASN A 462 3.46 12.41 -19.84
N ARG A 463 4.66 12.64 -19.29
CA ARG A 463 4.94 13.72 -18.33
C ARG A 463 5.09 15.09 -19.00
N SER A 464 5.25 15.14 -20.32
CA SER A 464 5.35 16.37 -21.10
C SER A 464 4.10 16.58 -21.94
N LEU A 465 3.70 17.84 -22.10
CA LEU A 465 2.54 18.24 -22.92
C LEU A 465 2.86 18.35 -24.42
N ASN A 466 4.12 18.13 -24.81
CA ASN A 466 4.63 18.36 -26.17
C ASN A 466 4.28 17.25 -27.15
#